data_AF-A0A1V5QAU4-F1
#
_entry.id   AF-A0A1V5QAU4-F1
#
_cell.length_a   1.000
_cell.length_b   1.000
_cell.length_c   1.000
_cell.angle_alpha   90.00
_cell.angle_beta   90.00
_cell.angle_gamma   90.00
#
_symmetry.space_group_name_H-M   'P 1'
#
loop_
_entity.id
_entity.type
_entity.pdbx_description
1 polymer ?
#
loop_
_entity_poly.entity_id
_entity_poly.type
_entity_poly.pdbx_seq_one_letter_code
_entity_poly.pdbx_strand_id
1 'polypeptide(L)'
;MSSFGDFIALSDVCDVPTAKLIKHEVSDGIIAPGYEPEALEILASKKKGAYAIIEIDPEYKPQPIEHKDVFGITFEQGRNEYKIDKSLLESIVTKNKDLPEIAKIDLVIALITLKYTQSNSVCYTKGGQAIGIGAGQQSRIHCTRLAGSKADNWLLRQCPKVLDLKFVDGISRAERDNAIDLYIGEDYMDVLADGAWEKVFAVKPEVFTREEKQEWLSQATDVALGSDAFFPFADNVERAFRSGVKYIAEPGGSKRDDLVIEAADKLGITMAFTGMRLFHH
;
A
#
# COMPACT_ATOMS: atom_id res chain seq x y z
N MET A 1 6.75 8.55 -4.33
CA MET A 1 7.76 9.09 -3.39
C MET A 1 8.25 8.14 -2.28
N SER A 2 7.38 7.41 -1.55
CA SER A 2 7.81 6.72 -0.30
C SER A 2 8.88 5.62 -0.44
N SER A 3 9.03 5.00 -1.61
CA SER A 3 10.06 3.97 -1.85
C SER A 3 11.45 4.54 -2.15
N PHE A 4 11.63 5.86 -2.14
CA PHE A 4 12.95 6.44 -2.34
C PHE A 4 13.86 6.08 -1.16
N GLY A 5 14.90 5.27 -1.40
CA GLY A 5 15.76 4.75 -0.35
C GLY A 5 15.11 3.60 0.44
N ASP A 6 14.29 2.78 -0.23
CA ASP A 6 13.66 1.62 0.38
C ASP A 6 14.64 0.50 0.79
N PHE A 7 14.12 -0.46 1.55
CA PHE A 7 14.78 -1.74 1.77
C PHE A 7 13.90 -2.85 1.19
N ILE A 8 14.41 -3.54 0.18
CA ILE A 8 13.65 -4.50 -0.64
C ILE A 8 13.71 -5.88 0.00
N ALA A 9 12.60 -6.62 0.01
CA ALA A 9 12.57 -8.03 0.38
C ALA A 9 11.97 -8.86 -0.76
N LEU A 10 12.64 -9.97 -1.12
CA LEU A 10 12.17 -10.92 -2.12
C LEU A 10 11.91 -12.29 -1.48
N SER A 11 10.80 -12.93 -1.84
CA SER A 11 10.47 -14.30 -1.41
C SER A 11 11.27 -15.37 -2.14
N ASP A 12 11.84 -15.03 -3.29
CA ASP A 12 12.50 -15.93 -4.22
C ASP A 12 13.90 -15.42 -4.57
N VAL A 13 14.70 -16.28 -5.22
CA VAL A 13 16.03 -15.92 -5.71
C VAL A 13 15.91 -14.69 -6.63
N CYS A 14 16.74 -13.67 -6.38
CA CYS A 14 16.74 -12.46 -7.19
C CYS A 14 17.29 -12.76 -8.60
N ASP A 15 16.45 -12.54 -9.61
CA ASP A 15 16.78 -12.73 -11.01
C ASP A 15 17.37 -11.47 -11.66
N VAL A 16 17.97 -11.63 -12.84
CA VAL A 16 18.55 -10.52 -13.62
C VAL A 16 17.53 -9.41 -13.94
N PRO A 17 16.29 -9.68 -14.38
CA PRO A 17 15.28 -8.66 -14.59
C PRO A 17 15.01 -7.80 -13.35
N THR A 18 14.84 -8.41 -12.18
CA THR A 18 14.61 -7.70 -10.91
C THR A 18 15.82 -6.85 -10.55
N ALA A 19 17.03 -7.40 -10.65
CA ALA A 19 18.26 -6.65 -10.40
C ALA A 19 18.42 -5.45 -11.35
N LYS A 20 18.07 -5.58 -12.63
CA LYS A 20 18.10 -4.48 -13.60
C LYS A 20 17.10 -3.38 -13.26
N LEU A 21 15.89 -3.75 -12.85
CA LEU A 21 14.89 -2.78 -12.38
C LEU A 21 15.45 -1.98 -11.19
N ILE A 22 15.93 -2.69 -10.17
CA ILE A 22 16.47 -2.09 -8.94
C ILE A 22 17.69 -1.21 -9.24
N LYS A 23 18.56 -1.59 -10.18
CA LYS A 23 19.79 -0.84 -10.53
C LYS A 23 19.53 0.65 -10.78
N HIS A 24 18.44 0.96 -11.47
CA HIS A 24 18.11 2.33 -11.90
C HIS A 24 17.42 3.16 -10.81
N GLU A 25 16.93 2.53 -9.75
CA GLU A 25 16.17 3.19 -8.70
C GLU A 25 17.03 3.49 -7.45
N VAL A 26 16.61 4.47 -6.65
CA VAL A 26 17.25 4.78 -5.37
C VAL A 26 16.70 3.84 -4.31
N SER A 27 17.56 2.95 -3.80
CA SER A 27 17.26 1.94 -2.78
C SER A 27 18.45 1.84 -1.82
N ASP A 28 18.18 1.50 -0.56
CA ASP A 28 19.18 1.37 0.49
C ASP A 28 19.73 -0.05 0.68
N GLY A 29 18.91 -1.06 0.42
CA GLY A 29 19.35 -2.45 0.45
C GLY A 29 18.31 -3.45 -0.03
N ILE A 30 18.72 -4.70 -0.09
CA ILE A 30 17.87 -5.84 -0.46
C ILE A 30 18.17 -7.06 0.40
N ILE A 31 17.12 -7.82 0.75
CA ILE A 31 17.19 -9.15 1.36
C ILE A 31 16.44 -10.17 0.50
N ALA A 32 17.05 -11.32 0.24
CA ALA A 32 16.45 -12.41 -0.55
C ALA A 32 17.02 -13.78 -0.11
N PRO A 33 16.34 -14.91 -0.39
CA PRO A 33 16.88 -16.25 -0.11
C PRO A 33 18.08 -16.63 -0.98
N GLY A 34 18.39 -15.84 -2.01
CA GLY A 34 19.55 -16.03 -2.87
C GLY A 34 19.56 -15.03 -4.03
N TYR A 35 20.64 -15.06 -4.81
CA TYR A 35 20.84 -14.18 -5.96
C TYR A 35 21.46 -14.97 -7.11
N GLU A 36 20.95 -14.79 -8.32
CA GLU A 36 21.67 -15.26 -9.51
C GLU A 36 23.05 -14.55 -9.59
N PRO A 37 24.11 -15.21 -10.08
CA PRO A 37 25.45 -14.60 -10.14
C PRO A 37 25.46 -13.24 -10.88
N GLU A 38 24.78 -13.16 -12.02
CA GLU A 38 24.66 -11.92 -12.79
C GLU A 38 23.83 -10.85 -12.08
N ALA A 39 22.76 -11.25 -11.37
CA ALA A 39 21.94 -10.34 -10.58
C ALA A 39 22.76 -9.73 -9.43
N LEU A 40 23.56 -10.55 -8.75
CA LEU A 40 24.46 -10.12 -7.68
C LEU A 40 25.49 -9.10 -8.18
N GLU A 41 26.13 -9.34 -9.32
CA GLU A 41 27.08 -8.39 -9.93
C GLU A 41 26.42 -7.05 -10.26
N ILE A 42 25.20 -7.09 -10.80
CA ILE A 42 24.41 -5.89 -11.10
C ILE A 42 24.13 -5.09 -9.82
N LEU A 43 23.63 -5.75 -8.78
CA LEU A 43 23.28 -5.11 -7.51
C LEU A 43 24.52 -4.58 -6.78
N ALA A 44 25.62 -5.33 -6.79
CA ALA A 44 26.89 -4.95 -6.18
C ALA A 44 27.47 -3.66 -6.79
N SER A 45 27.15 -3.36 -8.05
CA SER A 45 27.59 -2.10 -8.68
C SER A 45 26.89 -0.84 -8.13
N LYS A 46 25.75 -0.99 -7.44
CA LYS A 46 25.00 0.15 -6.87
C LYS A 46 25.79 0.81 -5.74
N LYS A 47 25.50 2.10 -5.51
CA LYS A 47 26.13 2.92 -4.47
C LYS A 47 27.66 2.81 -4.43
N LYS A 48 28.30 2.75 -5.61
CA LYS A 48 29.77 2.62 -5.75
C LYS A 48 30.34 1.41 -5.01
N GLY A 49 29.63 0.27 -5.01
CA GLY A 49 30.06 -0.94 -4.31
C GLY A 49 29.53 -1.07 -2.87
N ALA A 50 28.80 -0.09 -2.36
CA ALA A 50 28.35 -0.04 -0.97
C ALA A 50 26.85 -0.34 -0.78
N TYR A 51 26.19 -0.94 -1.77
CA TYR A 51 24.78 -1.33 -1.65
C TYR A 51 24.64 -2.56 -0.73
N ALA A 52 23.72 -2.50 0.24
CA ALA A 52 23.51 -3.59 1.19
C ALA A 52 22.75 -4.75 0.53
N ILE A 53 23.38 -5.92 0.49
CA ILE A 53 22.81 -7.15 -0.08
C ILE A 53 22.87 -8.23 1.00
N ILE A 54 21.72 -8.76 1.38
CA ILE A 54 21.59 -9.72 2.47
C ILE A 54 20.98 -11.01 1.93
N GLU A 55 21.70 -12.12 2.07
CA GLU A 55 21.13 -13.45 1.85
C GLU A 55 20.55 -13.97 3.17
N ILE A 56 19.31 -14.47 3.14
CA ILE A 56 18.63 -15.06 4.30
C ILE A 56 18.42 -16.55 4.10
N ASP A 57 18.65 -17.35 5.13
CA ASP A 57 18.24 -18.75 5.15
C ASP A 57 16.71 -18.83 5.19
N PRO A 58 16.02 -19.34 4.14
CA PRO A 58 14.56 -19.42 4.12
C PRO A 58 14.00 -20.40 5.17
N GLU A 59 14.82 -21.31 5.70
CA GLU A 59 14.42 -22.27 6.73
C GLU A 59 14.63 -21.73 8.16
N TYR A 60 15.24 -20.55 8.32
CA TYR A 60 15.42 -19.93 9.63
C TYR A 60 14.06 -19.68 10.29
N LYS A 61 13.94 -20.08 11.56
CA LYS A 61 12.78 -19.81 12.41
C LYS A 61 13.21 -19.03 13.65
N PRO A 62 12.59 -17.87 13.94
CA PRO A 62 12.92 -17.10 15.13
C PRO A 62 12.49 -17.84 16.40
N GLN A 63 13.07 -17.43 17.53
CA GLN A 63 12.56 -17.88 18.83
C GLN A 63 11.12 -17.38 19.04
N PRO A 64 10.25 -18.19 19.68
CA PRO A 64 8.83 -17.87 19.85
C PRO A 64 8.58 -16.74 20.84
N ILE A 65 9.53 -16.47 21.73
CA ILE A 65 9.49 -15.36 22.69
C ILE A 65 10.39 -14.23 22.17
N GLU A 66 9.93 -13.00 22.30
CA GLU A 66 10.69 -11.79 21.99
C GLU A 66 10.74 -10.82 23.17
N HIS A 67 11.83 -10.06 23.22
CA HIS A 67 12.12 -9.09 24.25
C HIS A 67 12.34 -7.70 23.65
N LYS A 68 11.85 -6.66 24.33
CA LYS A 68 12.09 -5.27 23.95
C LYS A 68 12.35 -4.42 25.19
N ASP A 69 13.51 -3.77 25.23
CA ASP A 69 13.86 -2.85 26.30
C ASP A 69 13.29 -1.46 26.03
N VAL A 70 12.55 -0.91 27.00
CA VAL A 70 12.01 0.44 26.97
C VAL A 70 12.32 1.12 28.29
N PHE A 71 13.19 2.13 28.24
CA PHE A 71 13.55 2.96 29.41
C PHE A 71 14.01 2.15 30.64
N GLY A 72 14.85 1.13 30.42
CA GLY A 72 15.39 0.28 31.48
C GLY A 72 14.47 -0.84 31.96
N ILE A 73 13.30 -1.02 31.33
CA ILE A 73 12.36 -2.12 31.59
C ILE A 73 12.32 -3.05 30.37
N THR A 74 12.50 -4.34 30.59
CA THR A 74 12.36 -5.37 29.54
C THR A 74 10.92 -5.84 29.47
N PHE A 75 10.29 -5.67 28.30
CA PHE A 75 9.01 -6.28 27.96
C PHE A 75 9.26 -7.64 27.31
N GLU A 76 8.48 -8.65 27.68
CA GLU A 76 8.53 -10.00 27.12
C GLU A 76 7.14 -10.39 26.61
N GLN A 77 7.07 -10.98 25.41
CA GLN A 77 5.84 -11.52 24.86
C GLN A 77 6.11 -12.67 23.88
N GLY A 78 5.07 -13.44 23.53
CA GLY A 78 5.13 -14.32 22.36
C GLY A 78 5.09 -13.50 21.06
N ARG A 79 5.86 -13.92 20.06
CA ARG A 79 5.83 -13.34 18.72
C ARG A 79 4.44 -13.50 18.08
N ASN A 80 4.08 -12.56 17.21
CA ASN A 80 2.89 -12.69 16.38
C ASN A 80 3.06 -13.80 15.30
N GLU A 81 2.75 -15.03 15.67
CA GLU A 81 2.78 -16.23 14.82
C GLU A 81 1.45 -16.48 14.07
N TYR A 82 0.51 -15.51 14.08
CA TYR A 82 -0.78 -15.70 13.39
C TYR A 82 -0.57 -15.96 11.89
N LYS A 83 -1.13 -17.07 11.42
CA LYS A 83 -1.14 -17.43 10.01
C LYS A 83 -2.22 -16.61 9.29
N ILE A 84 -1.83 -15.93 8.22
CA ILE A 84 -2.74 -15.16 7.38
C ILE A 84 -2.97 -15.93 6.09
N ASP A 85 -4.17 -16.48 5.94
CA ASP A 85 -4.61 -17.16 4.73
C ASP A 85 -6.11 -16.94 4.49
N LYS A 86 -6.64 -17.57 3.44
CA LYS A 86 -8.02 -17.37 2.99
C LYS A 86 -9.08 -17.86 3.99
N SER A 87 -8.72 -18.71 4.95
CA SER A 87 -9.67 -19.19 5.98
C SER A 87 -10.17 -18.06 6.87
N LEU A 88 -9.38 -16.99 7.01
CA LEU A 88 -9.77 -15.78 7.75
C LEU A 88 -10.91 -15.00 7.12
N LEU A 89 -11.26 -15.32 5.87
CA LEU A 89 -12.28 -14.62 5.08
C LEU A 89 -13.61 -15.38 5.04
N GLU A 90 -13.73 -16.49 5.77
CA GLU A 90 -14.91 -17.36 5.76
C GLU A 90 -16.13 -16.72 6.46
N SER A 91 -15.89 -15.91 7.50
CA SER A 91 -16.95 -15.26 8.27
C SER A 91 -17.42 -13.96 7.60
N ILE A 92 -18.07 -14.08 6.44
CA ILE A 92 -18.70 -12.95 5.74
C ILE A 92 -19.96 -12.52 6.51
N VAL A 93 -20.03 -11.25 6.92
CA VAL A 93 -21.09 -10.72 7.79
C VAL A 93 -22.16 -9.91 7.03
N THR A 94 -21.84 -9.38 5.85
CA THR A 94 -22.76 -8.64 4.96
C THR A 94 -23.75 -9.55 4.25
N LYS A 95 -24.86 -9.02 3.76
CA LYS A 95 -25.85 -9.73 2.91
C LYS A 95 -25.22 -10.21 1.60
N ASN A 96 -24.38 -9.39 0.97
CA ASN A 96 -23.59 -9.83 -0.16
C ASN A 96 -22.50 -10.80 0.34
N LYS A 97 -22.53 -12.02 -0.18
CA LYS A 97 -21.57 -13.09 0.13
C LYS A 97 -20.57 -13.32 -0.99
N ASP A 98 -20.68 -12.58 -2.10
CA ASP A 98 -19.76 -12.71 -3.21
C ASP A 98 -18.38 -12.17 -2.82
N LEU A 99 -17.39 -13.06 -2.88
CA LEU A 99 -15.99 -12.74 -2.63
C LEU A 99 -15.13 -13.46 -3.68
N PRO A 100 -14.89 -12.83 -4.84
CA PRO A 100 -14.11 -13.41 -5.92
C PRO A 100 -12.69 -13.77 -5.49
N GLU A 101 -12.06 -14.68 -6.23
CA GLU A 101 -10.74 -15.21 -5.87
C GLU A 101 -9.66 -14.11 -5.81
N ILE A 102 -9.68 -13.16 -6.76
CA ILE A 102 -8.77 -12.02 -6.74
C ILE A 102 -8.97 -11.12 -5.50
N ALA A 103 -10.22 -10.93 -5.06
CA ALA A 103 -10.52 -10.17 -3.85
C ALA A 103 -9.99 -10.87 -2.59
N LYS A 104 -10.04 -12.20 -2.54
CA LYS A 104 -9.42 -12.97 -1.46
C LYS A 104 -7.90 -12.80 -1.43
N ILE A 105 -7.25 -12.83 -2.59
CA ILE A 105 -5.80 -12.58 -2.72
C ILE A 105 -5.48 -11.18 -2.21
N ASP A 106 -6.21 -10.17 -2.68
CA ASP A 106 -6.01 -8.78 -2.27
C ASP A 106 -6.21 -8.58 -0.76
N LEU A 107 -7.26 -9.15 -0.17
CA LEU A 107 -7.49 -9.09 1.28
C LEU A 107 -6.39 -9.80 2.09
N VAL A 108 -5.89 -10.95 1.62
CA VAL A 108 -4.76 -11.64 2.26
C VAL A 108 -3.49 -10.78 2.20
N ILE A 109 -3.21 -10.15 1.06
CA ILE A 109 -2.07 -9.21 0.92
C ILE A 109 -2.25 -8.03 1.87
N ALA A 110 -3.46 -7.46 1.98
CA ALA A 110 -3.73 -6.36 2.90
C ALA A 110 -3.46 -6.79 4.35
N LEU A 111 -3.98 -7.93 4.78
CA LEU A 111 -3.79 -8.44 6.14
C LEU A 111 -2.30 -8.74 6.45
N ILE A 112 -1.57 -9.35 5.51
CA ILE A 112 -0.11 -9.58 5.67
C ILE A 112 0.62 -8.25 5.80
N THR A 113 0.31 -7.28 4.94
CA THR A 113 0.89 -5.93 4.99
C THR A 113 0.67 -5.29 6.35
N LEU A 114 -0.56 -5.37 6.88
CA LEU A 114 -0.94 -4.78 8.16
C LEU A 114 -0.26 -5.44 9.35
N LYS A 115 -0.07 -6.77 9.31
CA LYS A 115 0.66 -7.52 10.35
C LYS A 115 2.08 -6.95 10.59
N TYR A 116 2.70 -6.38 9.56
CA TYR A 116 4.05 -5.81 9.61
C TYR A 116 4.08 -4.27 9.46
N THR A 117 2.93 -3.60 9.55
CA THR A 117 2.84 -2.15 9.49
C THR A 117 2.67 -1.57 10.88
N GLN A 118 3.47 -0.56 11.23
CA GLN A 118 3.35 0.15 12.51
C GLN A 118 1.92 0.65 12.75
N SER A 119 1.35 0.29 13.89
CA SER A 119 -0.07 0.54 14.20
C SER A 119 -0.35 1.97 14.67
N ASN A 120 -1.58 2.47 14.47
CA ASN A 120 -2.69 1.80 13.76
C ASN A 120 -2.52 1.89 12.25
N SER A 121 -2.95 0.84 11.55
CA SER A 121 -2.75 0.69 10.11
C SER A 121 -4.01 0.26 9.34
N VAL A 122 -4.11 0.75 8.10
CA VAL A 122 -5.17 0.43 7.11
C VAL A 122 -4.51 0.27 5.75
N CYS A 123 -4.91 -0.75 4.99
CA CYS A 123 -4.28 -1.09 3.71
C CYS A 123 -5.35 -1.29 2.64
N TYR A 124 -5.24 -0.56 1.54
CA TYR A 124 -6.00 -0.71 0.31
C TYR A 124 -5.16 -1.51 -0.68
N THR A 125 -5.76 -2.51 -1.29
CA THR A 125 -5.13 -3.43 -2.24
C THR A 125 -5.98 -3.58 -3.49
N LYS A 126 -5.32 -3.79 -4.64
CA LYS A 126 -5.98 -4.09 -5.90
C LYS A 126 -5.02 -4.85 -6.81
N GLY A 127 -5.49 -5.94 -7.41
CA GLY A 127 -4.76 -6.61 -8.49
C GLY A 127 -3.46 -7.27 -8.03
N GLY A 128 -3.41 -7.77 -6.80
CA GLY A 128 -2.26 -8.46 -6.23
C GLY A 128 -1.22 -7.54 -5.59
N GLN A 129 -1.57 -6.28 -5.28
CA GLN A 129 -0.65 -5.34 -4.64
C GLN A 129 -1.33 -4.34 -3.71
N ALA A 130 -0.57 -3.81 -2.76
CA ALA A 130 -0.98 -2.63 -2.00
C ALA A 130 -0.95 -1.38 -2.89
N ILE A 131 -2.02 -0.59 -2.82
CA ILE A 131 -2.16 0.69 -3.55
C ILE A 131 -2.24 1.88 -2.59
N GLY A 132 -2.53 1.66 -1.31
CA GLY A 132 -2.53 2.71 -0.30
C GLY A 132 -2.40 2.16 1.11
N ILE A 133 -1.39 2.60 1.86
CA ILE A 133 -1.13 2.12 3.24
C ILE A 133 -1.03 3.31 4.19
N GLY A 134 -1.82 3.26 5.26
CA GLY A 134 -1.70 4.14 6.42
C GLY A 134 -0.99 3.43 7.55
N ALA A 135 -0.06 4.13 8.22
CA ALA A 135 0.79 3.59 9.27
C ALA A 135 0.95 4.61 10.41
N GLY A 136 1.12 4.13 11.63
CA GLY A 136 1.44 4.93 12.82
C GLY A 136 0.36 5.93 13.23
N GLN A 137 -0.88 5.76 12.75
CA GLN A 137 -1.96 6.71 13.02
C GLN A 137 -2.66 6.40 14.34
N GLN A 138 -3.23 7.42 14.98
CA GLN A 138 -3.88 7.29 16.28
C GLN A 138 -5.42 7.17 16.18
N SER A 139 -6.01 7.71 15.10
CA SER A 139 -7.44 7.65 14.82
C SER A 139 -7.72 6.74 13.63
N ARG A 140 -8.66 5.80 13.79
CA ARG A 140 -9.01 4.82 12.75
C ARG A 140 -9.47 5.51 11.46
N ILE A 141 -10.40 6.45 11.56
CA ILE A 141 -10.89 7.20 10.38
C ILE A 141 -9.80 8.06 9.74
N HIS A 142 -8.87 8.62 10.52
CA HIS A 142 -7.74 9.35 9.93
C HIS A 142 -6.80 8.40 9.18
N CYS A 143 -6.56 7.20 9.70
CA CYS A 143 -5.79 6.17 9.01
C CYS A 143 -6.47 5.74 7.70
N THR A 144 -7.78 5.47 7.75
CA THR A 144 -8.59 5.14 6.56
C THR A 144 -8.53 6.25 5.51
N ARG A 145 -8.66 7.52 5.90
CA ARG A 145 -8.55 8.66 4.98
C ARG A 145 -7.16 8.78 4.38
N LEU A 146 -6.11 8.65 5.18
CA LEU A 146 -4.71 8.75 4.73
C LEU A 146 -4.36 7.61 3.76
N ALA A 147 -4.71 6.37 4.10
CA ALA A 147 -4.50 5.21 3.24
C ALA A 147 -5.31 5.34 1.94
N GLY A 148 -6.57 5.77 2.05
CA GLY A 148 -7.44 6.03 0.91
C GLY A 148 -6.90 7.12 -0.01
N SER A 149 -6.35 8.22 0.52
CA SER A 149 -5.76 9.27 -0.31
C SER A 149 -4.53 8.79 -1.09
N LYS A 150 -3.74 7.86 -0.52
CA LYS A 150 -2.66 7.20 -1.27
C LYS A 150 -3.20 6.31 -2.39
N ALA A 151 -4.27 5.56 -2.11
CA ALA A 151 -4.95 4.74 -3.12
C ALA A 151 -5.55 5.60 -4.24
N ASP A 152 -6.16 6.74 -3.90
CA ASP A 152 -6.70 7.71 -4.87
C ASP A 152 -5.59 8.24 -5.78
N ASN A 153 -4.43 8.62 -5.21
CA ASN A 153 -3.28 9.06 -6.02
C ASN A 153 -2.78 7.95 -6.95
N TRP A 154 -2.71 6.70 -6.47
CA TRP A 154 -2.34 5.56 -7.31
C TRP A 154 -3.33 5.37 -8.47
N LEU A 155 -4.64 5.47 -8.20
CA LEU A 155 -5.70 5.37 -9.22
C LEU A 155 -5.63 6.52 -10.23
N LEU A 156 -5.39 7.75 -9.77
CA LEU A 156 -5.25 8.93 -10.64
C LEU A 156 -4.04 8.82 -11.58
N ARG A 157 -2.95 8.19 -11.13
CA ARG A 157 -1.79 7.92 -12.00
C ARG A 157 -2.09 7.00 -13.19
N GLN A 158 -3.21 6.27 -13.14
CA GLN A 158 -3.68 5.43 -14.25
C GLN A 158 -4.61 6.18 -15.22
N CYS A 159 -4.96 7.43 -14.93
CA CYS A 159 -5.82 8.22 -15.80
C CYS A 159 -5.11 8.51 -17.13
N PRO A 160 -5.77 8.39 -18.30
CA PRO A 160 -5.19 8.76 -19.60
C PRO A 160 -4.57 10.16 -19.60
N LYS A 161 -5.22 11.13 -18.94
CA LYS A 161 -4.69 12.51 -18.78
C LYS A 161 -3.30 12.56 -18.12
N VAL A 162 -2.99 11.61 -17.23
CA VAL A 162 -1.68 11.48 -16.58
C VAL A 162 -0.72 10.61 -17.41
N LEU A 163 -1.20 9.51 -17.97
CA LEU A 163 -0.39 8.60 -18.80
C LEU A 163 0.09 9.27 -20.10
N ASP A 164 -0.69 10.21 -20.63
CA ASP A 164 -0.39 10.92 -21.88
C ASP A 164 0.48 12.18 -21.70
N LEU A 165 0.86 12.52 -20.47
CA LEU A 165 1.73 13.67 -20.17
C LEU A 165 3.01 13.63 -21.01
N LYS A 166 3.33 14.75 -21.65
CA LYS A 166 4.50 14.91 -22.52
C LYS A 166 5.59 15.63 -21.76
N PHE A 167 6.65 14.92 -21.39
CA PHE A 167 7.79 15.48 -20.68
C PHE A 167 8.87 15.99 -21.65
N VAL A 168 9.70 16.93 -21.20
CA VAL A 168 10.87 17.40 -21.96
C VAL A 168 11.91 16.28 -22.14
N ASP A 169 12.70 16.38 -23.21
CA ASP A 169 13.79 15.45 -23.46
C ASP A 169 14.84 15.52 -22.34
N GLY A 170 15.35 14.35 -21.92
CA GLY A 170 16.41 14.26 -20.91
C GLY A 170 15.96 14.36 -19.45
N ILE A 171 14.67 14.56 -19.15
CA ILE A 171 14.16 14.53 -17.77
C ILE A 171 14.49 13.19 -17.09
N SER A 172 14.94 13.24 -15.83
CA SER A 172 15.19 12.01 -15.07
C SER A 172 13.88 11.33 -14.66
N ARG A 173 13.95 10.02 -14.34
CA ARG A 173 12.78 9.27 -13.83
C ARG A 173 12.26 9.85 -12.52
N ALA A 174 13.16 10.20 -11.60
CA ALA A 174 12.79 10.74 -10.30
C ALA A 174 12.09 12.10 -10.41
N GLU A 175 12.58 12.99 -11.29
CA GLU A 175 11.92 14.27 -11.57
C GLU A 175 10.55 14.07 -12.24
N ARG A 176 10.43 13.12 -13.17
CA ARG A 176 9.15 12.77 -13.78
C ARG A 176 8.13 12.29 -12.76
N ASP A 177 8.52 11.37 -11.88
CA ASP A 177 7.63 10.85 -10.85
C ASP A 177 7.21 11.94 -9.85
N ASN A 178 8.13 12.81 -9.45
CA ASN A 178 7.80 13.95 -8.58
C ASN A 178 6.84 14.94 -9.29
N ALA A 179 7.06 15.22 -10.57
CA ALA A 179 6.19 16.07 -11.35
C ALA A 179 4.77 15.49 -11.49
N ILE A 180 4.64 14.18 -11.68
CA ILE A 180 3.34 13.50 -11.70
C ILE A 180 2.65 13.61 -10.35
N ASP A 181 3.37 13.32 -9.25
CA ASP A 181 2.83 13.40 -7.89
C ASP A 181 2.35 14.84 -7.56
N LEU A 182 3.07 15.88 -8.01
CA LEU A 182 2.64 17.28 -7.87
C LEU A 182 1.44 17.62 -8.76
N TYR A 183 1.46 17.20 -10.03
CA TYR A 183 0.39 17.46 -10.99
C TYR A 183 -0.97 16.88 -10.55
N ILE A 184 -0.98 15.67 -9.99
CA ILE A 184 -2.21 15.06 -9.45
C ILE A 184 -2.61 15.62 -8.08
N GLY A 185 -1.67 16.25 -7.36
CA GLY A 185 -1.87 16.80 -6.02
C GLY A 185 -2.66 18.11 -5.98
N GLU A 186 -2.66 18.74 -4.82
CA GLU A 186 -3.24 20.08 -4.61
C GLU A 186 -2.26 21.19 -5.03
N ASP A 187 -0.95 20.92 -4.97
CA ASP A 187 0.13 21.84 -5.31
C ASP A 187 0.52 21.80 -6.80
N TYR A 188 -0.42 21.48 -7.69
CA TYR A 188 -0.14 21.31 -9.13
C TYR A 188 0.43 22.57 -9.79
N MET A 189 0.21 23.76 -9.20
CA MET A 189 0.78 25.01 -9.70
C MET A 189 2.31 25.06 -9.58
N ASP A 190 2.92 24.27 -8.70
CA ASP A 190 4.38 24.17 -8.58
C ASP A 190 5.02 23.62 -9.86
N VAL A 191 4.25 22.87 -10.66
CA VAL A 191 4.70 22.32 -11.95
C VAL A 191 3.97 22.92 -13.16
N LEU A 192 2.88 23.67 -12.96
CA LEU A 192 2.09 24.27 -14.05
C LEU A 192 2.21 25.80 -14.18
N ALA A 193 2.81 26.49 -13.21
CA ALA A 193 3.06 27.93 -13.30
C ALA A 193 3.98 28.27 -14.50
N ASP A 194 3.79 29.47 -15.06
CA ASP A 194 4.63 29.97 -16.15
C ASP A 194 6.10 30.09 -15.67
N GLY A 195 7.02 29.57 -16.46
CA GLY A 195 8.44 29.43 -16.09
C GLY A 195 8.78 28.15 -15.30
N ALA A 196 7.80 27.41 -14.79
CA ALA A 196 7.99 26.12 -14.14
C ALA A 196 7.69 24.95 -15.09
N TRP A 197 6.54 24.99 -15.77
CA TRP A 197 6.10 23.88 -16.62
C TRP A 197 7.05 23.60 -17.79
N GLU A 198 7.68 24.64 -18.34
CA GLU A 198 8.61 24.54 -19.48
C GLU A 198 9.87 23.73 -19.14
N LYS A 199 10.18 23.58 -17.85
CA LYS A 199 11.32 22.78 -17.37
C LYS A 199 10.98 21.29 -17.29
N VAL A 200 9.70 20.94 -17.30
CA VAL A 200 9.19 19.61 -16.97
C VAL A 200 8.44 18.98 -18.14
N PHE A 201 7.56 19.76 -18.76
CA PHE A 201 6.66 19.31 -19.82
C PHE A 201 7.02 19.91 -21.17
N ALA A 202 7.03 19.07 -22.21
CA ALA A 202 7.19 19.50 -23.59
C ALA A 202 5.95 20.26 -24.11
N VAL A 203 4.77 19.94 -23.55
CA VAL A 203 3.51 20.62 -23.79
C VAL A 203 2.84 20.87 -22.46
N LYS A 204 2.46 22.12 -22.17
CA LYS A 204 1.79 22.49 -20.91
C LYS A 204 0.51 21.65 -20.77
N PRO A 205 0.42 20.76 -19.77
CA PRO A 205 -0.79 19.99 -19.58
C PRO A 205 -1.87 20.89 -18.98
N GLU A 206 -3.12 20.60 -19.34
CA GLU A 206 -4.26 21.24 -18.70
C GLU A 206 -4.32 20.86 -17.22
N VAL A 207 -4.89 21.75 -16.40
CA VAL A 207 -5.13 21.45 -14.98
C VAL A 207 -6.01 20.21 -14.88
N PHE A 208 -5.58 19.24 -14.07
CA PHE A 208 -6.43 18.10 -13.72
C PHE A 208 -7.39 18.55 -12.62
N THR A 209 -8.60 18.95 -13.02
CA THR A 209 -9.55 19.61 -12.11
C THR A 209 -10.05 18.65 -11.04
N ARG A 210 -10.61 19.21 -9.97
CA ARG A 210 -11.21 18.39 -8.90
C ARG A 210 -12.35 17.53 -9.45
N GLU A 211 -13.15 18.08 -10.36
CA GLU A 211 -14.29 17.42 -10.98
C GLU A 211 -13.84 16.24 -11.85
N GLU A 212 -12.82 16.44 -12.70
CA GLU A 212 -12.25 15.36 -13.51
C GLU A 212 -11.63 14.25 -12.64
N LYS A 213 -10.91 14.63 -11.58
CA LYS A 213 -10.35 13.67 -10.61
C LYS A 213 -11.46 12.84 -9.95
N GLN A 214 -12.54 13.50 -9.54
CA GLN A 214 -13.70 12.83 -8.93
C GLN A 214 -14.43 11.92 -9.92
N GLU A 215 -14.61 12.36 -11.15
CA GLU A 215 -15.22 11.55 -12.22
C GLU A 215 -14.40 10.27 -12.47
N TRP A 216 -13.07 10.39 -12.57
CA TRP A 216 -12.18 9.24 -12.71
C TRP A 216 -12.25 8.30 -11.50
N LEU A 217 -12.12 8.83 -10.28
CA LEU A 217 -12.16 8.03 -9.05
C LEU A 217 -13.52 7.35 -8.83
N SER A 218 -14.62 7.96 -9.28
CA SER A 218 -15.96 7.37 -9.15
C SER A 218 -16.15 6.08 -9.96
N GLN A 219 -15.31 5.87 -10.97
CA GLN A 219 -15.30 4.66 -11.80
C GLN A 219 -14.43 3.56 -11.19
N ALA A 220 -13.66 3.84 -10.14
CA ALA A 220 -12.85 2.85 -9.47
C ALA A 220 -13.75 1.79 -8.82
N THR A 221 -13.41 0.52 -9.05
CA THR A 221 -14.06 -0.64 -8.44
C THR A 221 -13.01 -1.69 -8.10
N ASP A 222 -13.44 -2.77 -7.45
CA ASP A 222 -12.67 -3.98 -7.17
C ASP A 222 -11.43 -3.72 -6.30
N VAL A 223 -11.49 -2.68 -5.46
CA VAL A 223 -10.49 -2.45 -4.42
C VAL A 223 -10.90 -3.26 -3.18
N ALA A 224 -9.92 -3.89 -2.56
CA ALA A 224 -10.07 -4.53 -1.27
C ALA A 224 -9.41 -3.67 -0.18
N LEU A 225 -9.90 -3.78 1.05
CA LEU A 225 -9.39 -3.05 2.20
C LEU A 225 -9.23 -3.98 3.41
N GLY A 226 -8.06 -3.94 4.03
CA GLY A 226 -7.80 -4.52 5.34
C GLY A 226 -7.69 -3.44 6.45
N SER A 227 -8.10 -3.78 7.66
CA SER A 227 -7.84 -2.97 8.87
C SER A 227 -7.25 -3.83 9.99
N ASP A 228 -6.20 -3.33 10.67
CA ASP A 228 -5.54 -4.06 11.78
C ASP A 228 -6.38 -4.14 13.06
N ALA A 229 -7.42 -3.30 13.19
CA ALA A 229 -8.44 -3.34 14.24
C ALA A 229 -9.83 -3.03 13.68
N PHE A 230 -10.87 -3.25 14.49
CA PHE A 230 -12.26 -2.99 14.11
C PHE A 230 -12.52 -1.52 13.77
N PHE A 231 -13.54 -1.28 12.95
CA PHE A 231 -14.09 0.04 12.65
C PHE A 231 -15.06 0.48 13.75
N PRO A 232 -14.80 1.63 14.39
CA PRO A 232 -15.70 2.13 15.42
C PRO A 232 -17.02 2.66 14.83
N PHE A 233 -17.01 3.16 13.60
CA PHE A 233 -18.14 3.79 12.93
C PHE A 233 -18.14 3.55 11.41
N ALA A 234 -19.32 3.72 10.79
CA ALA A 234 -19.58 3.54 9.36
C ALA A 234 -18.80 4.51 8.44
N ASP A 235 -18.30 5.63 8.97
CA ASP A 235 -17.53 6.63 8.21
C ASP A 235 -16.28 6.05 7.54
N ASN A 236 -15.71 4.97 8.10
CA ASN A 236 -14.62 4.23 7.50
C ASN A 236 -15.05 3.52 6.22
N VAL A 237 -16.20 2.84 6.25
CA VAL A 237 -16.77 2.13 5.10
C VAL A 237 -17.17 3.13 4.01
N GLU A 238 -17.79 4.24 4.40
CA GLU A 238 -18.16 5.31 3.46
C GLU A 238 -16.94 5.96 2.79
N ARG A 239 -15.86 6.19 3.55
CA ARG A 239 -14.60 6.68 2.99
C ARG A 239 -13.96 5.65 2.06
N ALA A 240 -13.98 4.37 2.43
CA ALA A 240 -13.43 3.28 1.63
C ALA A 240 -14.14 3.16 0.28
N PHE A 241 -15.47 3.23 0.28
CA PHE A 241 -16.29 3.16 -0.94
C PHE A 241 -15.90 4.22 -1.98
N ARG A 242 -15.54 5.44 -1.54
CA ARG A 242 -15.11 6.54 -2.43
C ARG A 242 -13.81 6.25 -3.19
N SER A 243 -13.03 5.25 -2.77
CA SER A 243 -11.83 4.78 -3.46
C SER A 243 -12.06 3.43 -4.17
N GLY A 244 -13.32 3.10 -4.48
CA GLY A 244 -13.68 1.90 -5.23
C GLY A 244 -13.67 0.60 -4.42
N VAL A 245 -13.71 0.68 -3.09
CA VAL A 245 -13.71 -0.53 -2.23
C VAL A 245 -15.01 -1.31 -2.40
N LYS A 246 -14.87 -2.62 -2.68
CA LYS A 246 -15.94 -3.61 -2.75
C LYS A 246 -15.79 -4.74 -1.73
N TYR A 247 -14.60 -4.88 -1.14
CA TYR A 247 -14.28 -5.99 -0.24
C TYR A 247 -13.55 -5.46 0.99
N ILE A 248 -13.98 -5.84 2.19
CA ILE A 248 -13.37 -5.43 3.46
C ILE A 248 -13.05 -6.65 4.31
N ALA A 249 -11.87 -6.67 4.93
CA ALA A 249 -11.54 -7.58 6.02
C ALA A 249 -11.12 -6.76 7.26
N GLU A 250 -11.79 -7.03 8.38
CA GLU A 250 -11.47 -6.44 9.67
C GLU A 250 -11.74 -7.43 10.81
N PRO A 251 -11.28 -7.20 12.04
CA PRO A 251 -11.45 -8.19 13.11
C PRO A 251 -12.89 -8.35 13.62
N GLY A 252 -13.72 -7.32 13.49
CA GLY A 252 -14.98 -7.20 14.21
C GLY A 252 -14.79 -6.93 15.71
N GLY A 253 -15.89 -6.77 16.44
CA GLY A 253 -15.90 -6.53 17.89
C GLY A 253 -16.20 -5.09 18.31
N SER A 254 -16.68 -4.23 17.40
CA SER A 254 -17.21 -2.93 17.77
C SER A 254 -18.56 -3.06 18.45
N LYS A 255 -18.88 -2.15 19.38
CA LYS A 255 -20.24 -2.01 19.91
C LYS A 255 -21.27 -1.61 18.84
N ARG A 256 -20.79 -1.18 17.66
CA ARG A 256 -21.57 -0.67 16.53
C ARG A 256 -21.32 -1.48 15.25
N ASP A 257 -20.92 -2.74 15.38
CA ASP A 257 -20.71 -3.63 14.22
C ASP A 257 -21.97 -3.69 13.33
N ASP A 258 -23.16 -3.66 13.93
CA ASP A 258 -24.45 -3.60 13.23
C ASP A 258 -24.54 -2.42 12.25
N LEU A 259 -24.14 -1.21 12.69
CA LEU A 259 -24.16 0.00 11.86
C LEU A 259 -23.07 -0.02 10.77
N VAL A 260 -21.92 -0.64 11.06
CA VAL A 260 -20.82 -0.80 10.09
C VAL A 260 -21.22 -1.79 9.00
N ILE A 261 -21.83 -2.92 9.38
CA ILE A 261 -22.35 -3.93 8.45
C ILE A 261 -23.49 -3.35 7.61
N GLU A 262 -24.41 -2.59 8.22
CA GLU A 262 -25.50 -1.94 7.49
C GLU A 262 -24.98 -0.95 6.44
N ALA A 263 -23.93 -0.18 6.75
CA ALA A 263 -23.29 0.71 5.81
C ALA A 263 -22.63 -0.04 4.65
N ALA A 264 -21.94 -1.16 4.94
CA ALA A 264 -21.36 -2.02 3.91
C ALA A 264 -22.44 -2.61 2.99
N ASP A 265 -23.53 -3.13 3.56
CA ASP A 265 -24.68 -3.64 2.80
C ASP A 265 -25.30 -2.58 1.89
N LYS A 266 -25.51 -1.37 2.40
CA LYS A 266 -26.07 -0.23 1.62
C LYS A 266 -25.20 0.13 0.42
N LEU A 267 -23.88 -0.07 0.52
CA LEU A 267 -22.91 0.26 -0.51
C LEU A 267 -22.54 -0.96 -1.39
N GLY A 268 -23.14 -2.13 -1.11
CA GLY A 268 -22.87 -3.38 -1.83
C GLY A 268 -21.45 -3.90 -1.60
N ILE A 269 -20.86 -3.61 -0.45
CA ILE A 269 -19.53 -4.07 -0.04
C ILE A 269 -19.67 -5.43 0.66
N THR A 270 -18.84 -6.40 0.27
CA THR A 270 -18.70 -7.66 0.99
C THR A 270 -17.69 -7.48 2.13
N MET A 271 -18.07 -7.83 3.35
CA MET A 271 -17.24 -7.67 4.54
C MET A 271 -17.05 -8.99 5.27
N ALA A 272 -15.80 -9.34 5.57
CA ALA A 272 -15.42 -10.50 6.38
C ALA A 272 -14.86 -10.07 7.74
N PHE A 273 -15.36 -10.70 8.81
CA PHE A 273 -14.79 -10.55 10.15
C PHE A 273 -13.75 -11.64 10.40
N THR A 274 -12.50 -11.24 10.62
CA THR A 274 -11.36 -12.16 10.80
C THR A 274 -11.26 -12.68 12.23
N GLY A 275 -11.83 -11.97 13.21
CA GLY A 275 -11.66 -12.27 14.63
C GLY A 275 -10.24 -12.00 15.17
N MET A 276 -9.35 -11.39 14.38
CA MET A 276 -7.93 -11.26 14.72
C MET A 276 -7.43 -9.83 14.60
N ARG A 277 -6.89 -9.28 15.69
CA ARG A 277 -6.26 -7.96 15.72
C ARG A 277 -4.77 -8.06 15.36
N LEU A 278 -4.27 -7.13 14.53
CA LEU A 278 -2.92 -7.17 13.94
C LEU A 278 -2.05 -5.98 14.39
N PHE A 279 -2.06 -5.63 15.67
CA PHE A 279 -1.23 -4.53 16.15
C PHE A 279 0.28 -4.82 16.08
N HIS A 280 1.07 -3.81 15.72
CA HIS A 280 2.52 -3.89 15.59
C HIS A 280 3.20 -2.57 16.03
N HIS A 281 4.21 -2.66 16.92
CA HIS A 281 4.88 -1.52 17.58
C HIS A 281 6.37 -1.75 17.86
#